data_AF-A0A0S8CK03-F1
#
_entry.id   AF-A0A0S8CK03-F1
#
_cell.length_a   1.000
_cell.length_b   1.000
_cell.length_c   1.000
_cell.angle_alpha   90.00
_cell.angle_beta   90.00
_cell.angle_gamma   90.00
#
_symmetry.space_group_name_H-M   'P 1'
#
loop_
_entity.id
_entity.type
_entity.pdbx_description
1 polymer ?
#
loop_
_entity_poly.entity_id
_entity_poly.type
_entity_poly.pdbx_seq_one_letter_code
_entity_poly.pdbx_strand_id
1 'polypeptide(L)'
;MSYSDASNLKNKKTRSKVITFPSTQKITCPECGNNKEFLEISDGVILTTRFIQHSDGSFSQELDDSQVLGQVKFYCGDCGADLTQFHKRFLEMLF
;
A
#
# COMPACT_ATOMS: atom_id res chain seq x y z
N MET A 1 -14.32 -59.83 -15.41
CA MET A 1 -15.23 -58.85 -14.77
C MET A 1 -14.64 -57.47 -15.00
N SER A 2 -15.32 -56.73 -15.86
CA SER A 2 -15.05 -55.36 -16.28
C SER A 2 -15.58 -54.35 -15.28
N TYR A 3 -14.80 -53.33 -14.90
CA TYR A 3 -15.30 -51.97 -14.67
C TYR A 3 -14.20 -50.98 -15.01
N SER A 4 -14.40 -50.28 -16.13
CA SER A 4 -13.84 -48.96 -16.40
C SER A 4 -14.49 -47.98 -15.43
N ASP A 5 -13.76 -46.99 -14.90
CA ASP A 5 -14.29 -45.63 -14.93
C ASP A 5 -13.25 -44.54 -14.69
N ALA A 6 -13.48 -43.44 -15.40
CA ALA A 6 -12.58 -42.32 -15.62
C ALA A 6 -12.66 -41.26 -14.52
N SER A 7 -11.59 -40.47 -14.36
CA SER A 7 -11.66 -39.09 -13.86
C SER A 7 -10.40 -38.32 -14.24
N ASN A 8 -10.47 -37.64 -15.38
CA ASN A 8 -9.50 -36.67 -15.88
C ASN A 8 -9.62 -35.36 -15.06
N LEU A 9 -8.68 -35.06 -14.15
CA LEU A 9 -8.56 -33.72 -13.58
C LEU A 9 -7.78 -32.82 -14.55
N LYS A 10 -8.51 -32.00 -15.30
CA LYS A 10 -7.95 -30.96 -16.17
C LYS A 10 -7.32 -29.86 -15.30
N ASN A 11 -6.00 -29.85 -15.19
CA ASN A 11 -5.24 -28.73 -14.64
C ASN A 11 -5.40 -27.50 -15.54
N LYS A 12 -6.35 -26.62 -15.23
CA LYS A 12 -6.44 -25.29 -15.82
C LYS A 12 -5.29 -24.44 -15.28
N LYS A 13 -4.21 -24.35 -16.06
CA LYS A 13 -3.15 -23.36 -15.87
C LYS A 13 -3.73 -21.97 -16.10
N THR A 14 -4.15 -21.29 -15.03
CA THR A 14 -4.43 -19.86 -15.04
C THR A 14 -3.10 -19.13 -15.24
N ARG A 15 -2.82 -18.74 -16.49
CA ARG A 15 -1.73 -17.80 -16.78
C ARG A 15 -2.06 -16.48 -16.08
N SER A 16 -1.32 -16.14 -15.04
CA SER A 16 -1.29 -14.79 -14.48
C SER A 16 -0.90 -13.85 -15.62
N LYS A 17 -1.83 -13.02 -16.08
CA LYS A 17 -1.52 -11.96 -17.04
C LYS A 17 -0.55 -11.01 -16.34
N VAL A 18 0.68 -10.95 -16.83
CA VAL A 18 1.61 -9.88 -16.49
C VAL A 18 1.02 -8.61 -17.10
N ILE A 19 0.41 -7.77 -16.27
CA ILE A 19 -0.11 -6.48 -16.70
C ILE A 19 1.04 -5.48 -16.62
N THR A 20 1.67 -5.23 -17.77
CA THR A 20 2.65 -4.14 -17.91
C THR A 20 1.89 -2.84 -18.08
N PHE A 21 1.89 -1.98 -17.07
CA PHE A 21 1.22 -0.68 -17.11
C PHE A 21 2.10 0.38 -17.80
N PRO A 22 1.60 1.11 -18.82
CA PRO A 22 2.29 2.27 -19.38
C PRO A 22 2.50 3.34 -18.31
N SER A 23 3.67 3.99 -18.34
CA SER A 23 4.15 4.97 -17.37
C SER A 23 3.33 6.27 -17.23
N THR A 24 2.17 6.37 -17.88
CA THR A 24 1.28 7.54 -17.92
C THR A 24 -0.12 7.27 -17.35
N GLN A 25 -0.41 6.05 -16.88
CA GLN A 25 -1.74 5.70 -16.40
C GLN A 25 -1.92 6.07 -14.93
N LYS A 26 -2.99 6.84 -14.65
CA LYS A 26 -3.47 7.14 -13.29
C LYS A 26 -3.76 5.83 -12.55
N ILE A 27 -3.50 5.79 -11.24
CA ILE A 27 -3.95 4.67 -10.40
C ILE A 27 -5.48 4.72 -10.33
N THR A 28 -6.12 3.58 -10.58
CA THR A 28 -7.56 3.38 -10.44
C THR A 28 -7.80 2.13 -9.61
N CYS A 29 -8.66 2.23 -8.61
CA CYS A 29 -9.05 1.11 -7.77
C CYS A 29 -9.74 0.04 -8.62
N PRO A 30 -9.24 -1.22 -8.64
CA PRO A 30 -9.85 -2.29 -9.41
C PRO A 30 -11.19 -2.76 -8.84
N GLU A 31 -11.47 -2.47 -7.55
CA GLU A 31 -12.67 -2.93 -6.86
C GLU A 31 -13.88 -2.01 -7.09
N CYS A 32 -13.70 -0.69 -7.02
CA CYS A 32 -14.80 0.29 -7.14
C CYS A 32 -14.64 1.32 -8.28
N GLY A 33 -13.49 1.34 -8.97
CA GLY A 33 -13.20 2.30 -10.02
C GLY A 33 -12.81 3.71 -9.54
N ASN A 34 -12.71 3.94 -8.23
CA ASN A 34 -12.20 5.21 -7.69
C ASN A 34 -10.80 5.52 -8.21
N ASN A 35 -10.57 6.76 -8.61
CA ASN A 35 -9.30 7.25 -9.13
C ASN A 35 -8.91 8.62 -8.56
N LYS A 36 -9.52 9.00 -7.43
CA LYS A 36 -9.35 10.33 -6.82
C LYS A 36 -8.81 10.26 -5.41
N GLU A 37 -9.33 9.34 -4.60
CA GLU A 37 -9.05 9.32 -3.16
C GLU A 37 -8.30 8.06 -2.75
N PHE A 38 -7.14 8.23 -2.10
CA PHE A 38 -6.29 7.13 -1.69
C PHE A 38 -5.71 7.41 -0.31
N LEU A 39 -5.44 6.36 0.46
CA LEU A 39 -4.95 6.45 1.83
C LEU A 39 -3.64 5.69 1.94
N GLU A 40 -2.63 6.30 2.55
CA GLU A 40 -1.44 5.60 3.03
C GLU A 40 -1.55 5.45 4.55
N ILE A 41 -1.37 4.23 5.05
CA ILE A 41 -1.42 3.91 6.47
C ILE A 41 -0.08 3.30 6.86
N SER A 42 0.65 3.99 7.72
CA SER A 42 1.89 3.48 8.31
C SER A 42 1.59 2.89 9.68
N ASP A 43 1.88 1.61 9.87
CA ASP A 43 1.78 0.93 11.17
C ASP A 43 3.09 1.12 11.97
N GLY A 44 2.98 1.20 13.30
CA GLY A 44 4.13 1.29 14.19
C GLY A 44 5.01 2.53 13.97
N VAL A 45 4.41 3.72 13.83
CA VAL A 45 5.17 4.98 13.73
C VAL A 45 5.60 5.46 15.12
N ILE A 46 6.89 5.73 15.28
CA ILE A 46 7.45 6.47 16.42
C ILE A 46 7.79 7.88 15.95
N LEU A 47 7.17 8.87 16.58
CA LEU A 47 7.51 10.28 16.40
C LEU A 47 8.33 10.75 17.61
N THR A 48 9.56 11.19 17.37
CA THR A 48 10.45 11.72 18.40
C THR A 48 10.67 13.20 18.19
N THR A 49 9.96 14.00 18.97
CA THR A 49 10.14 15.45 19.00
C THR A 49 10.97 15.85 20.22
N ARG A 50 12.09 16.53 20.00
CA ARG A 50 12.94 17.03 21.08
C ARG A 50 12.57 18.46 21.42
N PHE A 51 12.49 18.77 22.71
CA PHE A 51 12.27 20.11 23.22
C PHE A 51 13.43 20.53 24.13
N ILE A 52 13.88 21.77 23.98
CA ILE A 52 14.82 22.44 24.88
C ILE A 52 14.05 23.44 25.71
N GLN A 53 14.19 23.36 27.04
CA GLN A 53 13.68 24.37 27.95
C GLN A 53 14.72 25.48 28.14
N HIS A 54 14.29 26.73 28.00
CA HIS A 54 15.10 27.92 28.23
C HIS A 54 15.05 28.36 29.69
N SER A 55 15.96 29.27 30.08
CA SER A 55 16.04 29.81 31.45
C SER A 55 14.83 30.65 31.86
N ASP A 56 14.09 31.19 30.90
CA ASP A 56 12.82 31.88 31.12
C ASP A 56 11.62 30.92 31.27
N GLY A 57 11.87 29.61 31.18
CA GLY A 57 10.87 28.56 31.30
C GLY A 57 10.13 28.23 30.00
N SER A 58 10.39 28.95 28.91
CA SER A 58 9.84 28.64 27.58
C SER A 58 10.51 27.41 26.95
N PHE A 59 9.89 26.84 25.91
CA PHE A 59 10.44 25.69 25.19
C PHE A 59 10.67 26.04 23.71
N SER A 60 11.76 25.53 23.14
CA SER A 60 11.96 25.46 21.70
C SER A 60 12.02 24.02 21.23
N GLN A 61 11.40 23.74 20.08
CA GLN A 61 11.47 22.45 19.44
C GLN A 61 12.78 22.34 18.65
N GLU A 62 13.50 21.24 18.82
CA GLU A 62 14.81 21.01 18.21
C GLU A 62 14.76 19.74 17.36
N LEU A 63 14.41 19.90 16.08
CA LEU A 63 14.19 18.84 15.10
C LEU A 63 13.15 17.77 15.49
N ASP A 64 12.65 17.10 14.46
CA ASP A 64 11.71 15.99 14.55
C ASP A 64 12.33 14.80 13.81
N ASP A 65 12.40 13.64 14.47
CA ASP A 65 12.78 12.39 13.83
C ASP A 65 11.56 11.46 13.85
N SER A 66 11.21 10.91 12.69
CA SER A 66 10.08 9.99 12.54
C SER A 66 10.61 8.66 12.02
N GLN A 67 10.31 7.59 12.75
CA GLN A 67 10.69 6.24 12.38
C GLN A 67 9.44 5.39 12.18
N VAL A 68 9.31 4.77 11.02
CA VAL A 68 8.27 3.77 10.75
C VAL A 68 8.87 2.38 11.04
N LEU A 69 8.40 1.72 12.09
CA LEU A 69 8.87 0.39 12.48
C LEU A 69 8.02 -0.75 11.88
N GLY A 70 6.79 -0.44 11.48
CA GLY A 70 5.84 -1.39 10.88
C GLY A 70 5.77 -1.30 9.36
N GLN A 71 4.67 -1.83 8.80
CA GLN A 71 4.43 -1.82 7.36
C GLN A 71 3.71 -0.53 6.94
N VAL A 72 4.10 -0.01 5.78
CA VAL A 72 3.32 1.02 5.07
C VAL A 72 2.37 0.31 4.12
N LYS A 73 1.08 0.61 4.25
CA LYS A 73 0.01 0.05 3.41
C LYS A 73 -0.68 1.14 2.63
N PHE A 74 -1.18 0.79 1.46
CA PHE A 74 -1.87 1.70 0.56
C PHE A 74 -3.28 1.20 0.31
N TYR A 75 -4.28 2.07 0.46
CA TYR A 75 -5.69 1.71 0.39
C TYR A 75 -6.47 2.64 -0.54
N CYS A 76 -7.55 2.11 -1.11
CA CYS A 76 -8.56 2.93 -1.76
C CYS A 76 -9.29 3.79 -0.72
N GLY A 77 -9.37 5.10 -0.92
CA GLY A 77 -10.09 6.01 -0.02
C GLY A 77 -11.61 5.82 -0.04
N ASP A 78 -12.16 5.37 -1.16
CA ASP A 78 -13.61 5.18 -1.31
C ASP A 78 -14.11 3.85 -0.72
N CYS A 79 -13.63 2.71 -1.22
CA CYS A 79 -14.11 1.39 -0.78
C CYS A 79 -13.22 0.67 0.26
N GLY A 80 -12.07 1.23 0.64
CA GLY A 80 -11.15 0.62 1.62
C GLY A 80 -10.36 -0.60 1.11
N ALA A 81 -10.41 -0.92 -0.18
CA ALA A 81 -9.65 -2.04 -0.75
C ALA A 81 -8.14 -1.86 -0.57
N ASP A 82 -7.43 -2.97 -0.28
CA ASP A 82 -5.97 -2.98 -0.17
C ASP A 82 -5.34 -2.86 -1.56
N LEU A 83 -4.60 -1.76 -1.76
CA LEU A 83 -3.91 -1.39 -2.98
C LEU A 83 -2.38 -1.38 -2.78
N THR A 84 -1.86 -1.98 -1.71
CA THR A 84 -0.43 -1.95 -1.32
C THR A 84 0.50 -2.41 -2.45
N GLN A 85 0.04 -3.29 -3.36
CA GLN A 85 0.80 -3.69 -4.55
C GLN A 85 1.16 -2.52 -5.50
N PHE A 86 0.39 -1.43 -5.47
CA PHE A 86 0.61 -0.23 -6.27
C PHE A 86 1.42 0.85 -5.51
N HIS A 87 1.77 0.62 -4.24
CA HIS A 87 2.42 1.60 -3.37
C HIS A 87 3.72 2.16 -3.95
N LYS A 88 4.61 1.29 -4.46
CA LYS A 88 5.86 1.73 -5.11
C LYS A 88 5.59 2.69 -6.28
N ARG A 89 4.58 2.38 -7.09
CA ARG A 89 4.21 3.22 -8.23
C ARG A 89 3.61 4.54 -7.77
N PHE A 90 2.81 4.52 -6.71
CA PHE A 90 2.29 5.72 -6.06
C PHE A 90 3.43 6.64 -5.59
N LEU A 91 4.48 6.11 -4.95
CA LEU A 91 5.64 6.89 -4.52
C LEU A 91 6.39 7.55 -5.70
N GLU A 92 6.50 6.89 -6.85
CA GLU A 92 7.10 7.47 -8.07
C GLU A 92 6.27 8.63 -8.67
N MET A 93 5.04 8.84 -8.19
CA MET A 93 4.11 9.86 -8.68
C MET A 93 3.97 11.06 -7.73
N LEU A 94 4.73 11.12 -6.63
CA LEU A 94 4.80 12.27 -5.71
C LEU A 94 5.87 13.27 -6.19
N PHE A 95 5.56 14.57 -6.18
CA PHE A 95 6.44 15.67 -6.62
C PHE A 95 6.44 16.82 -5.60
#